data_AF-H8IAF8-F1
#
_entry.id   AF-H8IAF8-F1
#
_cell.length_a   1.000
_cell.length_b   1.000
_cell.length_c   1.000
_cell.angle_alpha   90.00
_cell.angle_beta   90.00
_cell.angle_gamma   90.00
#
_symmetry.space_group_name_H-M   'P 1'
#
loop_
_entity.id
_entity.type
_entity.pdbx_description
1 polymer ?
#
loop_
_entity_poly.entity_id
_entity_poly.type
_entity_poly.pdbx_seq_one_letter_code
_entity_poly.pdbx_strand_id
1 'polypeptide(L)'
;MERRSLYIYAAFFIAVAVLLVVAVSDYYAIASLRNEISLYERQQAELSRFVASTYGADMEAARNAWVSANQREYVSLQNQGIIVEADTIATQGFTLILDLQDPSGTRLDNTPGSSAPGEAIVYLGQYYRDNMTRVPGWTAAYRVNLTTHQVAGLTSLAAQNAAYQYYKNVLASTIYEKLGVSSDAISGNNVRHIDCSYLPESGNWVDVTEYRYSLKNSGLKPYLLIKTYVNATSMNVAGVDVSMPYYSSVTRIDY
;
A
#
# COMPACT_ATOMS: atom_id res chain seq x y z
N MET A 1 -9.85 -72.17 27.08
CA MET A 1 -9.41 -70.77 27.22
C MET A 1 -9.42 -70.09 25.84
N GLU A 2 -10.49 -70.23 25.06
CA GLU A 2 -10.44 -69.98 23.59
C GLU A 2 -11.54 -69.04 23.06
N ARG A 3 -12.78 -69.08 23.59
CA ARG A 3 -13.86 -68.22 23.06
C ARG A 3 -13.73 -66.75 23.45
N ARG A 4 -13.34 -66.46 24.70
CA ARG A 4 -13.23 -65.07 25.20
C ARG A 4 -12.13 -64.26 24.51
N SER A 5 -10.98 -64.88 24.23
CA SER A 5 -9.90 -64.26 23.45
C SER A 5 -10.33 -64.02 22.00
N LEU A 6 -11.01 -64.98 21.37
CA LEU A 6 -11.59 -64.83 20.03
C LEU A 6 -12.57 -63.65 19.92
N TYR A 7 -13.44 -63.43 20.91
CA TYR A 7 -14.35 -62.27 20.91
C TYR A 7 -13.61 -60.94 21.08
N ILE A 8 -12.54 -60.90 21.87
CA ILE A 8 -11.72 -59.70 22.04
C ILE A 8 -10.95 -59.39 20.76
N TYR A 9 -10.35 -60.40 20.11
CA TYR A 9 -9.67 -60.23 18.82
C TYR A 9 -10.64 -59.81 17.71
N ALA A 10 -11.86 -60.36 17.67
CA ALA A 10 -12.89 -59.95 16.71
C ALA A 10 -13.35 -58.50 16.94
N ALA A 11 -13.58 -58.09 18.20
CA ALA A 11 -13.94 -56.72 18.53
C ALA A 11 -12.82 -55.73 18.17
N PHE A 12 -11.56 -56.08 18.43
CA PHE A 12 -10.40 -55.29 18.03
C PHE A 12 -10.30 -55.17 16.51
N PHE A 13 -10.48 -56.26 15.77
CA PHE A 13 -10.40 -56.26 14.31
C PHE A 13 -11.52 -55.41 13.68
N ILE A 14 -12.73 -55.47 14.23
CA ILE A 14 -13.85 -54.61 13.81
C ILE A 14 -13.53 -53.14 14.10
N ALA A 15 -13.02 -52.82 15.29
CA ALA A 15 -12.66 -51.45 15.64
C ALA A 15 -11.56 -50.88 14.71
N VAL A 16 -10.52 -51.68 14.41
CA VAL A 16 -9.45 -51.30 13.48
C VAL A 16 -9.98 -51.16 12.05
N ALA A 17 -10.87 -52.04 11.60
CA ALA A 17 -11.49 -51.94 10.28
C ALA A 17 -12.35 -50.68 10.14
N VAL A 18 -13.13 -50.33 11.17
CA VAL A 18 -13.92 -49.09 11.21
C VAL A 18 -13.00 -47.87 11.18
N LEU A 19 -11.92 -47.85 11.96
CA LEU A 19 -10.95 -46.76 11.96
C LEU A 19 -10.23 -46.61 10.61
N LEU A 20 -9.90 -47.71 9.93
CA LEU A 20 -9.32 -47.69 8.59
C LEU A 20 -10.31 -47.13 7.55
N VAL A 21 -11.59 -47.53 7.62
CA VAL A 21 -12.62 -47.00 6.72
C VAL A 21 -12.83 -45.49 6.93
N VAL A 22 -12.85 -45.02 8.18
CA VAL A 22 -12.93 -43.59 8.50
C VAL A 22 -11.70 -42.85 7.98
N ALA A 23 -10.49 -43.35 8.24
CA ALA A 23 -9.25 -42.73 7.77
C ALA A 23 -9.17 -42.66 6.24
N VAL A 24 -9.65 -43.69 5.54
CA VAL A 24 -9.73 -43.70 4.06
C VAL A 24 -10.76 -42.69 3.58
N SER A 25 -11.94 -42.61 4.21
CA SER A 25 -12.96 -41.61 3.89
C SER A 25 -12.44 -40.18 4.06
N ASP A 26 -11.76 -39.90 5.18
CA ASP A 26 -11.16 -38.60 5.46
C ASP A 26 -10.04 -38.28 4.47
N TYR A 27 -9.23 -39.27 4.09
CA TYR A 27 -8.21 -39.11 3.05
C TYR A 27 -8.82 -38.70 1.71
N TYR A 28 -9.91 -39.35 1.27
CA TYR A 28 -10.60 -38.98 0.04
C TYR A 28 -11.25 -37.60 0.13
N ALA A 29 -11.84 -37.23 1.27
CA ALA A 29 -12.38 -35.89 1.49
C ALA A 29 -11.28 -34.81 1.41
N ILE A 30 -10.12 -35.04 2.05
CA ILE A 30 -8.96 -34.15 2.00
C ILE A 30 -8.40 -34.07 0.57
N ALA A 31 -8.31 -35.19 -0.15
CA ALA A 31 -7.85 -35.21 -1.53
C ALA A 31 -8.81 -34.43 -2.45
N SER A 32 -10.12 -34.58 -2.26
CA SER A 32 -11.13 -33.80 -2.99
C SER A 32 -10.99 -32.30 -2.72
N LEU A 33 -10.87 -31.91 -1.45
CA LEU A 33 -10.68 -30.50 -1.06
C LEU A 33 -9.38 -29.93 -1.63
N ARG A 34 -8.29 -30.69 -1.66
CA ARG A 34 -7.03 -30.27 -2.29
C ARG A 34 -7.20 -30.05 -3.79
N ASN A 35 -7.93 -30.94 -4.47
CA ASN A 35 -8.21 -30.77 -5.89
C ASN A 35 -9.07 -29.54 -6.15
N GLU A 36 -10.10 -29.29 -5.33
CA GLU A 36 -10.94 -28.09 -5.41
C GLU A 36 -10.13 -26.82 -5.17
N ILE A 37 -9.28 -26.78 -4.15
CA ILE A 37 -8.38 -25.65 -3.88
C ILE A 37 -7.47 -25.39 -5.09
N SER A 38 -6.85 -26.43 -5.64
CA SER A 38 -5.97 -26.28 -6.81
C SER A 38 -6.71 -25.79 -8.05
N LEU A 39 -7.99 -26.14 -8.20
CA LEU A 39 -8.85 -25.63 -9.27
C LEU A 39 -9.15 -24.15 -9.05
N TYR A 40 -9.50 -23.74 -7.83
CA TYR A 40 -9.76 -22.35 -7.48
C TYR A 40 -8.53 -21.47 -7.63
N GLU A 41 -7.35 -21.96 -7.24
CA GLU A 41 -6.08 -21.24 -7.44
C GLU A 41 -5.81 -21.00 -8.93
N ARG A 42 -6.05 -22.01 -9.78
CA ARG A 42 -5.92 -21.85 -11.25
C ARG A 42 -6.91 -20.84 -11.80
N GLN A 43 -8.18 -20.91 -11.37
CA GLN A 43 -9.21 -19.96 -11.79
C GLN A 43 -8.86 -18.53 -11.34
N GLN A 44 -8.36 -18.36 -10.12
CA GLN A 44 -7.91 -17.07 -9.60
C GLN A 44 -6.72 -16.54 -10.39
N ALA A 45 -5.75 -17.39 -10.74
CA ALA A 45 -4.60 -17.00 -11.56
C ALA A 45 -5.01 -16.60 -12.98
N GLU A 46 -5.93 -17.34 -13.61
CA GLU A 46 -6.47 -17.00 -14.94
C GLU A 46 -7.25 -15.67 -14.92
N LEU A 47 -8.11 -15.49 -13.92
CA LEU A 47 -8.87 -14.25 -13.72
C LEU A 47 -7.93 -13.07 -13.49
N SER A 48 -6.92 -13.23 -12.64
CA SER A 48 -5.93 -12.19 -12.34
C SER A 48 -5.15 -11.79 -13.58
N ARG A 49 -4.74 -12.75 -14.43
CA ARG A 49 -4.10 -12.46 -15.73
C ARG A 49 -5.02 -11.73 -16.68
N PHE A 50 -6.29 -12.15 -16.77
CA PHE A 50 -7.28 -11.48 -17.60
C PHE A 50 -7.49 -10.03 -17.17
N VAL A 51 -7.67 -9.78 -15.88
CA VAL A 51 -7.82 -8.43 -15.32
C VAL A 51 -6.55 -7.62 -15.58
N ALA A 52 -5.35 -8.16 -15.28
CA ALA A 52 -4.09 -7.47 -15.56
C ALA A 52 -3.96 -7.05 -17.04
N SER A 53 -4.37 -7.91 -17.97
CA SER A 53 -4.37 -7.58 -19.40
C SER A 53 -5.39 -6.52 -19.79
N THR A 54 -6.56 -6.50 -19.13
CA THR A 54 -7.64 -5.54 -19.38
C THR A 54 -7.26 -4.14 -18.95
N TYR A 55 -6.58 -4.02 -17.80
CA TYR A 55 -6.19 -2.74 -17.20
C TYR A 55 -4.75 -2.34 -17.52
N GLY A 56 -4.09 -3.02 -18.47
CA GLY A 56 -2.70 -2.74 -18.86
C GLY A 56 -2.49 -1.29 -19.29
N ALA A 57 -3.44 -0.74 -20.07
CA ALA A 57 -3.38 0.64 -20.53
C ALA A 57 -3.50 1.65 -19.38
N ASP A 58 -4.33 1.38 -18.36
CA ASP A 58 -4.50 2.26 -17.20
C ASP A 58 -3.24 2.27 -16.32
N MET A 59 -2.64 1.09 -16.14
CA MET A 59 -1.38 0.93 -15.40
C MET A 59 -0.23 1.65 -16.08
N GLU A 60 -0.14 1.53 -17.41
CA GLU A 60 0.85 2.26 -18.20
C GLU A 60 0.61 3.77 -18.17
N ALA A 61 -0.65 4.23 -18.25
CA ALA A 61 -0.99 5.64 -18.17
C ALA A 61 -0.52 6.26 -16.83
N ALA A 62 -0.76 5.58 -15.71
CA ALA A 62 -0.30 6.00 -14.40
C ALA A 62 1.24 6.08 -14.32
N ARG A 63 1.93 5.04 -14.81
CA ARG A 63 3.41 5.02 -14.86
C ARG A 63 3.95 6.19 -15.70
N ASN A 64 3.39 6.40 -16.90
CA ASN A 64 3.83 7.45 -17.80
C ASN A 64 3.57 8.85 -17.23
N ALA A 65 2.46 9.04 -16.51
CA ALA A 65 2.21 10.27 -15.77
C ALA A 65 3.25 10.52 -14.68
N TRP A 66 3.64 9.49 -13.93
CA TRP A 66 4.72 9.62 -12.93
C TRP A 66 6.07 9.96 -13.56
N VAL A 67 6.45 9.24 -14.63
CA VAL A 67 7.72 9.45 -15.33
C VAL A 67 7.78 10.86 -15.93
N SER A 68 6.70 11.36 -16.52
CA SER A 68 6.66 12.70 -17.10
C SER A 68 6.76 13.80 -16.05
N ALA A 69 6.16 13.61 -14.87
CA ALA A 69 6.27 14.55 -13.76
C ALA A 69 7.64 14.50 -13.05
N ASN A 70 8.29 13.33 -12.99
CA ASN A 70 9.47 13.08 -12.15
C ASN A 70 10.72 12.71 -12.97
N GLN A 71 10.90 13.29 -14.16
CA GLN A 71 11.91 12.84 -15.12
C GLN A 71 13.35 12.78 -14.57
N ARG A 72 13.76 13.74 -13.72
CA ARG A 72 15.10 13.71 -13.08
C ARG A 72 15.26 12.55 -12.10
N GLU A 73 14.24 12.33 -11.26
CA GLU A 73 14.24 11.21 -10.32
C GLU A 73 14.23 9.88 -11.06
N TYR A 74 13.40 9.76 -12.11
CA TYR A 74 13.34 8.56 -12.93
C TYR A 74 14.71 8.18 -13.53
N VAL A 75 15.44 9.14 -14.10
CA VAL A 75 16.80 8.89 -14.62
C VAL A 75 17.76 8.45 -13.51
N SER A 76 17.68 9.06 -12.33
CA SER A 76 18.48 8.66 -11.17
C SER A 76 18.18 7.23 -10.72
N LEU A 77 16.90 6.84 -10.65
CA LEU A 77 16.47 5.48 -10.33
C LEU A 77 16.98 4.47 -11.37
N GLN A 78 16.88 4.80 -12.67
CA GLN A 78 17.38 3.93 -13.73
C GLN A 78 18.88 3.67 -13.61
N ASN A 79 19.68 4.67 -13.21
CA ASN A 79 21.12 4.52 -12.97
C ASN A 79 21.43 3.64 -11.75
N GLN A 80 20.49 3.52 -10.81
CA GLN A 80 20.58 2.63 -9.65
C GLN A 80 20.02 1.22 -9.93
N GLY A 81 19.61 0.95 -11.18
CA GLY A 81 18.96 -0.31 -11.54
C GLY A 81 17.53 -0.43 -11.00
N ILE A 82 16.89 0.68 -10.63
CA ILE A 82 15.51 0.71 -10.13
C ILE A 82 14.56 1.15 -11.26
N ILE A 83 13.40 0.50 -11.33
CA ILE A 83 12.29 0.85 -12.22
C ILE A 83 11.04 1.17 -11.40
N VAL A 84 10.10 1.87 -12.01
CA VAL A 84 8.78 2.15 -11.43
C VAL A 84 7.74 1.41 -12.25
N GLU A 85 6.94 0.58 -11.59
CA GLU A 85 5.90 -0.22 -12.22
C GLU A 85 4.62 -0.18 -11.40
N ALA A 86 3.48 -0.43 -12.05
CA ALA A 86 2.22 -0.61 -11.36
C ALA A 86 2.22 -1.92 -10.58
N ASP A 87 1.88 -1.85 -9.29
CA ASP A 87 1.88 -3.01 -8.40
C ASP A 87 0.49 -3.32 -7.84
N THR A 88 -0.44 -2.39 -7.93
CA THR A 88 -1.84 -2.60 -7.53
C THR A 88 -2.76 -1.72 -8.35
N ILE A 89 -3.92 -2.24 -8.73
CA ILE A 89 -5.03 -1.46 -9.27
C ILE A 89 -6.29 -1.71 -8.45
N ALA A 90 -6.84 -0.63 -7.90
CA ALA A 90 -8.06 -0.63 -7.12
C ALA A 90 -9.20 0.00 -7.94
N THR A 91 -10.27 -0.76 -8.13
CA THR A 91 -11.52 -0.31 -8.76
C THR A 91 -12.64 -0.27 -7.72
N GLN A 92 -13.83 0.17 -8.13
CA GLN A 92 -15.01 0.14 -7.28
C GLN A 92 -15.38 -1.29 -6.83
N GLY A 93 -15.12 -2.30 -7.67
CA GLY A 93 -15.57 -3.68 -7.43
C GLY A 93 -14.51 -4.61 -6.85
N PHE A 94 -13.22 -4.30 -7.08
CA PHE A 94 -12.13 -5.19 -6.71
C PHE A 94 -10.80 -4.43 -6.61
N THR A 95 -9.83 -5.06 -5.97
CA THR A 95 -8.42 -4.67 -5.96
C THR A 95 -7.58 -5.82 -6.52
N LEU A 96 -6.81 -5.57 -7.58
CA LEU A 96 -5.83 -6.51 -8.12
C LEU A 96 -4.45 -6.09 -7.62
N ILE A 97 -3.76 -7.00 -6.96
CA ILE A 97 -2.41 -6.80 -6.45
C ILE A 97 -1.48 -7.69 -7.26
N LEU A 98 -0.58 -7.06 -8.01
CA LEU A 98 0.36 -7.73 -8.89
C LEU A 98 1.61 -8.13 -8.11
N ASP A 99 1.98 -9.39 -8.21
CA ASP A 99 3.32 -9.83 -7.84
C ASP A 99 4.17 -9.86 -9.11
N LEU A 100 4.98 -8.81 -9.27
CA LEU A 100 5.85 -8.62 -10.44
C LEU A 100 7.08 -9.54 -10.41
N GLN A 101 7.44 -10.09 -9.25
CA GLN A 101 8.52 -11.06 -9.11
C GLN A 101 8.05 -12.47 -9.44
N ASP A 102 6.86 -12.82 -8.97
CA ASP A 102 6.20 -14.09 -9.24
C ASP A 102 4.75 -13.86 -9.67
N PRO A 103 4.44 -13.90 -10.97
CA PRO A 103 3.08 -13.70 -11.46
C PRO A 103 2.04 -14.66 -10.87
N SER A 104 2.45 -15.81 -10.31
CA SER A 104 1.54 -16.73 -9.60
C SER A 104 1.07 -16.18 -8.24
N GLY A 105 1.82 -15.25 -7.64
CA GLY A 105 1.44 -14.51 -6.44
C GLY A 105 0.48 -13.35 -6.68
N THR A 106 0.11 -13.08 -7.94
CA THR A 106 -0.89 -12.06 -8.26
C THR A 106 -2.24 -12.46 -7.68
N ARG A 107 -2.86 -11.56 -6.92
CA ARG A 107 -4.12 -11.81 -6.23
C ARG A 107 -5.18 -10.78 -6.58
N LEU A 108 -6.41 -11.27 -6.70
CA LEU A 108 -7.61 -10.46 -6.81
C LEU A 108 -8.35 -10.49 -5.47
N ASP A 109 -8.47 -9.33 -4.84
CA ASP A 109 -9.23 -9.11 -3.62
C ASP A 109 -10.55 -8.41 -3.96
N ASN A 110 -11.69 -9.01 -3.63
CA ASN A 110 -13.02 -8.42 -3.87
C ASN A 110 -13.38 -7.29 -2.88
N THR A 111 -12.38 -6.70 -2.23
CA THR A 111 -12.60 -5.56 -1.33
C THR A 111 -12.80 -4.31 -2.19
N PRO A 112 -13.93 -3.59 -2.06
CA PRO A 112 -14.18 -2.37 -2.82
C PRO A 112 -13.08 -1.34 -2.57
N GLY A 113 -12.42 -0.89 -3.64
CA GLY A 113 -11.47 0.21 -3.58
C GLY A 113 -12.20 1.55 -3.41
N SER A 114 -11.47 2.58 -3.02
CA SER A 114 -11.99 3.95 -2.87
C SER A 114 -12.17 4.70 -4.21
N SER A 115 -12.20 3.99 -5.35
CA SER A 115 -12.35 4.61 -6.67
C SER A 115 -13.82 4.86 -7.01
N ALA A 116 -14.08 5.95 -7.75
CA ALA A 116 -15.41 6.26 -8.24
C ALA A 116 -15.79 5.34 -9.41
N PRO A 117 -17.10 5.21 -9.75
CA PRO A 117 -17.52 4.47 -10.94
C PRO A 117 -16.85 5.00 -12.21
N GLY A 118 -16.29 4.10 -13.04
CA GLY A 118 -15.56 4.46 -14.26
C GLY A 118 -14.12 4.92 -14.04
N GLU A 119 -13.62 4.84 -12.81
CA GLU A 119 -12.24 5.17 -12.45
C GLU A 119 -11.54 4.00 -11.74
N ALA A 120 -10.22 3.96 -11.85
CA ALA A 120 -9.35 3.13 -11.04
C ALA A 120 -8.29 3.97 -10.35
N ILE A 121 -7.83 3.50 -9.20
CA ILE A 121 -6.64 3.99 -8.53
C ILE A 121 -5.52 3.00 -8.81
N VAL A 122 -4.51 3.43 -9.55
CA VAL A 122 -3.31 2.64 -9.83
C VAL A 122 -2.24 3.05 -8.84
N TYR A 123 -1.74 2.09 -8.06
CA TYR A 123 -0.57 2.23 -7.21
C TYR A 123 0.67 1.78 -7.98
N LEU A 124 1.74 2.55 -7.81
CA LEU A 124 3.06 2.31 -8.34
C LEU A 124 3.99 1.92 -7.20
N GLY A 125 4.86 0.96 -7.50
CA GLY A 125 6.00 0.56 -6.67
C GLY A 125 7.33 0.82 -7.38
N GLN A 126 8.40 0.88 -6.60
CA GLN A 126 9.77 0.87 -7.10
C GLN A 126 10.31 -0.56 -7.01
N TYR A 127 11.04 -1.00 -8.02
CA TYR A 127 11.51 -2.38 -8.15
C TYR A 127 12.95 -2.43 -8.63
N TYR A 128 13.75 -3.32 -8.07
CA TYR A 128 15.06 -3.64 -8.63
C TYR A 128 14.88 -4.38 -9.96
N ARG A 129 15.41 -3.83 -11.05
CA ARG A 129 15.21 -4.33 -12.42
C ARG A 129 15.62 -5.79 -12.59
N ASP A 130 16.66 -6.22 -11.88
CA ASP A 130 17.28 -7.53 -12.09
C ASP A 130 16.42 -8.68 -11.54
N ASN A 131 15.58 -8.42 -10.53
CA ASN A 131 14.83 -9.47 -9.82
C ASN A 131 13.39 -9.10 -9.46
N MET A 132 12.93 -7.91 -9.85
CA MET A 132 11.60 -7.37 -9.53
C MET A 132 11.26 -7.39 -8.03
N THR A 133 12.28 -7.32 -7.17
CA THR A 133 12.06 -7.16 -5.72
C THR A 133 11.64 -5.72 -5.44
N ARG A 134 10.55 -5.55 -4.67
CA ARG A 134 9.98 -4.24 -4.32
C ARG A 134 10.89 -3.49 -3.35
N VAL A 135 11.20 -2.23 -3.66
CA VAL A 135 11.87 -1.30 -2.75
C VAL A 135 10.90 -0.92 -1.62
N PRO A 136 11.27 -1.09 -0.35
CA PRO A 136 10.38 -0.80 0.77
C PRO A 136 10.16 0.71 0.95
N GLY A 137 9.00 1.08 1.47
CA GLY A 137 8.73 2.46 1.91
C GLY A 137 8.43 3.47 0.80
N TRP A 138 8.34 3.04 -0.46
CA TRP A 138 7.91 3.90 -1.56
C TRP A 138 6.59 3.43 -2.17
N THR A 139 5.71 4.38 -2.48
CA THR A 139 4.50 4.17 -3.26
C THR A 139 4.06 5.50 -3.86
N ALA A 140 3.52 5.47 -5.07
CA ALA A 140 2.79 6.58 -5.66
C ALA A 140 1.43 6.06 -6.13
N ALA A 141 0.40 6.89 -6.18
CA ALA A 141 -0.89 6.44 -6.69
C ALA A 141 -1.56 7.52 -7.53
N TYR A 142 -2.15 7.08 -8.64
CA TYR A 142 -2.80 7.91 -9.65
C TYR A 142 -4.23 7.45 -9.87
N ARG A 143 -5.13 8.41 -10.05
CA ARG A 143 -6.49 8.12 -10.47
C ARG A 143 -6.53 8.09 -11.99
N VAL A 144 -7.10 7.05 -12.58
CA VAL A 144 -7.18 6.85 -14.02
C VAL A 144 -8.64 6.67 -14.43
N ASN A 145 -9.06 7.39 -15.46
CA ASN A 145 -10.36 7.17 -16.09
C ASN A 145 -10.26 5.93 -16.99
N LEU A 146 -11.09 4.92 -16.70
CA LEU A 146 -11.03 3.62 -17.37
C LEU A 146 -11.47 3.64 -18.83
N THR A 147 -12.19 4.68 -19.25
CA THR A 147 -12.67 4.83 -20.64
C THR A 147 -11.65 5.56 -21.51
N THR A 148 -11.02 6.60 -20.96
CA THR A 148 -10.09 7.44 -21.73
C THR A 148 -8.63 7.08 -21.51
N HIS A 149 -8.33 6.23 -20.52
CA HIS A 149 -6.99 5.92 -20.04
C HIS A 149 -6.18 7.17 -19.68
N GLN A 150 -6.89 8.23 -19.27
CA GLN A 150 -6.28 9.48 -18.84
C GLN A 150 -6.20 9.55 -17.32
N VAL A 151 -5.09 10.09 -16.83
CA VAL A 151 -4.87 10.30 -15.41
C VAL A 151 -5.64 11.53 -14.94
N ALA A 152 -6.64 11.33 -14.06
CA ALA A 152 -7.51 12.36 -13.51
C ALA A 152 -6.87 13.11 -12.31
N GLY A 153 -5.55 13.24 -12.31
CA GLY A 153 -4.77 13.86 -11.23
C GLY A 153 -4.24 12.89 -10.18
N LEU A 154 -3.47 13.44 -9.24
CA LEU A 154 -2.86 12.72 -8.13
C LEU A 154 -3.90 12.20 -7.13
N THR A 155 -3.56 11.16 -6.38
CA THR A 155 -4.32 10.72 -5.20
C THR A 155 -3.87 11.46 -3.95
N SER A 156 -4.66 11.35 -2.88
CA SER A 156 -4.29 11.85 -1.54
C SER A 156 -2.95 11.29 -1.07
N LEU A 157 -2.66 10.02 -1.32
CA LEU A 157 -1.39 9.39 -0.94
C LEU A 157 -0.19 10.00 -1.67
N ALA A 158 -0.33 10.28 -2.97
CA ALA A 158 0.74 10.93 -3.73
C ALA A 158 0.98 12.36 -3.23
N ALA A 159 -0.08 13.09 -2.86
CA ALA A 159 0.03 14.41 -2.26
C ALA A 159 0.68 14.36 -0.86
N GLN A 160 0.30 13.41 0.00
CA GLN A 160 0.92 13.18 1.31
C GLN A 160 2.41 12.89 1.18
N ASN A 161 2.80 12.05 0.22
CA ASN A 161 4.21 11.71 -0.02
C ASN A 161 5.00 12.93 -0.51
N ALA A 162 4.45 13.71 -1.44
CA ALA A 162 5.08 14.95 -1.88
C ALA A 162 5.23 15.96 -0.72
N ALA A 163 4.21 16.09 0.12
CA ALA A 163 4.24 16.93 1.30
C ALA A 163 5.30 16.50 2.32
N TYR A 164 5.39 15.19 2.61
CA TYR A 164 6.39 14.63 3.52
C TYR A 164 7.82 14.83 2.99
N GLN A 165 8.04 14.60 1.69
CA GLN A 165 9.37 14.82 1.08
C GLN A 165 9.78 16.29 1.14
N TYR A 166 8.86 17.21 0.85
CA TYR A 166 9.14 18.64 0.98
C TYR A 166 9.43 19.02 2.44
N TYR A 167 8.66 18.48 3.38
CA TYR A 167 8.92 18.68 4.81
C TYR A 167 10.35 18.26 5.17
N LYS A 168 10.72 17.02 4.85
CA LYS A 168 12.01 16.43 5.22
C LYS A 168 13.19 17.18 4.59
N ASN A 169 13.08 17.51 3.30
CA ASN A 169 14.21 17.99 2.52
C ASN A 169 14.34 19.53 2.53
N VAL A 170 13.25 20.27 2.78
CA VAL A 170 13.21 21.73 2.65
C VAL A 170 12.77 22.41 3.95
N LEU A 171 11.65 21.97 4.53
CA LEU A 171 10.99 22.73 5.59
C LEU A 171 11.59 22.49 6.99
N ALA A 172 12.04 21.27 7.27
CA ALA A 172 12.45 20.84 8.61
C ALA A 172 13.56 21.73 9.20
N SER A 173 14.61 22.05 8.42
CA SER A 173 15.70 22.93 8.86
C SER A 173 15.20 24.31 9.27
N THR A 174 14.36 24.93 8.43
CA THR A 174 13.73 26.23 8.69
C THR A 174 12.86 26.20 9.96
N ILE A 175 12.15 25.10 10.20
CA ILE A 175 11.35 24.94 11.42
C ILE A 175 12.24 24.90 12.66
N TYR A 176 13.36 24.18 12.62
CA TYR A 176 14.28 24.09 13.77
C TYR A 176 14.83 25.46 14.14
N GLU A 177 15.25 26.25 13.14
CA GLU A 177 15.68 27.64 13.32
C GLU A 177 14.59 28.50 13.97
N LYS A 178 13.35 28.40 13.48
CA LYS A 178 12.21 29.17 14.04
C LYS A 178 11.82 28.75 15.45
N LEU A 179 12.03 27.48 15.80
CA LEU A 179 11.87 26.99 17.17
C LEU A 179 13.02 27.43 18.09
N GLY A 180 14.06 28.09 17.55
CA GLY A 180 15.21 28.55 18.31
C GLY A 180 16.10 27.41 18.81
N VAL A 181 16.05 26.24 18.16
CA VAL A 181 16.81 25.05 18.56
C VAL A 181 17.76 24.65 17.44
N SER A 182 18.95 24.17 17.79
CA SER A 182 19.83 23.55 16.80
C SER A 182 19.20 22.24 16.30
N SER A 183 19.53 21.84 15.07
CA SER A 183 19.11 20.54 14.53
C SER A 183 19.50 19.38 15.45
N ASP A 184 20.66 19.48 16.10
CA ASP A 184 21.18 18.47 17.02
C ASP A 184 20.39 18.39 18.33
N ALA A 185 19.60 19.42 18.66
CA ALA A 185 18.72 19.43 19.81
C ALA A 185 17.38 18.72 19.54
N ILE A 186 17.07 18.34 18.29
CA ILE A 186 15.89 17.50 17.99
C ILE A 186 16.29 16.03 18.19
N SER A 187 15.67 15.33 19.14
CA SER A 187 15.89 13.88 19.35
C SER A 187 15.00 13.00 18.48
N GLY A 188 13.94 13.58 17.92
CA GLY A 188 13.04 12.90 17.00
C GLY A 188 11.78 13.71 16.73
N ASN A 189 11.02 13.28 15.73
CA ASN A 189 9.68 13.78 15.45
C ASN A 189 8.71 12.60 15.32
N ASN A 190 7.47 12.81 15.76
CA ASN A 190 6.36 11.91 15.48
C ASN A 190 5.39 12.65 14.55
N VAL A 191 5.02 11.99 13.46
CA VAL A 191 4.20 12.57 12.40
C VAL A 191 2.83 11.92 12.42
N ARG A 192 1.77 12.74 12.31
CA ARG A 192 0.40 12.28 12.21
C ARG A 192 -0.32 13.00 11.08
N HIS A 193 -0.71 12.25 10.05
CA HIS A 193 -1.61 12.75 9.00
C HIS A 193 -3.01 12.93 9.59
N ILE A 194 -3.58 14.12 9.41
CA ILE A 194 -4.92 14.48 9.89
C ILE A 194 -5.91 14.37 8.75
N ASP A 195 -5.61 15.02 7.63
CA ASP A 195 -6.47 15.06 6.46
C ASP A 195 -5.63 15.25 5.19
N CYS A 196 -6.12 14.76 4.06
CA CYS A 196 -5.58 15.09 2.75
C CYS A 196 -6.71 15.22 1.75
N SER A 197 -7.08 16.47 1.45
CA SER A 197 -8.25 16.80 0.66
C SER A 197 -7.87 17.56 -0.61
N TYR A 198 -8.59 17.30 -1.70
CA TYR A 198 -8.42 18.04 -2.94
C TYR A 198 -9.22 19.35 -2.89
N LEU A 199 -8.59 20.46 -3.31
CA LEU A 199 -9.19 21.79 -3.44
C LEU A 199 -9.40 22.13 -4.92
N PRO A 200 -10.60 21.89 -5.49
CA PRO A 200 -10.88 22.08 -6.91
C PRO A 200 -10.60 23.51 -7.41
N GLU A 201 -10.89 24.51 -6.59
CA GLU A 201 -10.73 25.93 -6.92
C GLU A 201 -9.29 26.36 -7.16
N SER A 202 -8.32 25.70 -6.53
CA SER A 202 -6.90 26.00 -6.67
C SER A 202 -6.12 24.95 -7.46
N GLY A 203 -6.76 23.81 -7.77
CA GLY A 203 -6.11 22.67 -8.42
C GLY A 203 -5.03 22.02 -7.56
N ASN A 204 -5.10 22.17 -6.24
CA ASN A 204 -4.12 21.65 -5.29
C ASN A 204 -4.75 20.63 -4.34
N TRP A 205 -3.97 19.66 -3.92
CA TRP A 205 -4.23 18.89 -2.71
C TRP A 205 -3.71 19.63 -1.50
N VAL A 206 -4.38 19.48 -0.37
CA VAL A 206 -3.92 19.99 0.93
C VAL A 206 -3.73 18.82 1.86
N ASP A 207 -2.47 18.51 2.15
CA ASP A 207 -2.10 17.61 3.23
C ASP A 207 -1.99 18.40 4.52
N VAL A 208 -2.70 17.95 5.56
CA VAL A 208 -2.68 18.52 6.90
C VAL A 208 -2.03 17.49 7.82
N THR A 209 -0.85 17.83 8.34
CA THR A 209 -0.05 16.92 9.15
C THR A 209 0.39 17.59 10.44
N GLU A 210 0.18 16.91 11.56
CA GLU A 210 0.66 17.31 12.88
C GLU A 210 2.03 16.67 13.16
N TYR A 211 3.01 17.50 13.48
CA TYR A 211 4.36 17.09 13.84
C TYR A 211 4.61 17.39 15.31
N ARG A 212 4.88 16.34 16.09
CA ARG A 212 5.32 16.44 17.48
C ARG A 212 6.83 16.33 17.53
N TYR A 213 7.51 17.37 17.98
CA TYR A 213 8.97 17.37 18.12
C TYR A 213 9.37 16.98 19.54
N SER A 214 10.44 16.19 19.64
CA SER A 214 11.11 15.91 20.90
C SER A 214 12.42 16.67 20.95
N LEU A 215 12.58 17.51 21.97
CA LEU A 215 13.78 18.30 22.18
C LEU A 215 14.68 17.65 23.23
N LYS A 216 15.97 17.49 22.92
CA LYS A 216 16.98 17.02 23.87
C LYS A 216 17.07 17.99 25.04
N ASN A 217 17.18 17.44 26.24
CA ASN A 217 17.40 18.18 27.49
C ASN A 217 16.30 19.20 27.85
N SER A 218 15.12 19.12 27.22
CA SER A 218 13.94 19.86 27.66
C SER A 218 12.73 18.92 27.72
N GLY A 219 11.87 19.08 28.72
CA GLY A 219 10.61 18.34 28.78
C GLY A 219 9.56 18.85 27.76
N LEU A 220 9.91 19.86 26.97
CA LEU A 220 9.01 20.49 26.01
C LEU A 220 8.84 19.61 24.77
N LYS A 221 7.58 19.44 24.38
CA LYS A 221 7.17 18.68 23.20
C LYS A 221 6.28 19.56 22.34
N PRO A 222 6.85 20.52 21.58
CA PRO A 222 6.05 21.38 20.74
C PRO A 222 5.44 20.57 19.60
N TYR A 223 4.19 20.84 19.34
CA TYR A 223 3.43 20.37 18.20
C TYR A 223 3.33 21.50 17.18
N LEU A 224 3.43 21.16 15.90
CA LEU A 224 3.18 22.06 14.78
C LEU A 224 2.18 21.41 13.84
N LEU A 225 1.20 22.18 13.39
CA LEU A 225 0.32 21.79 12.30
C LEU A 225 0.88 22.38 11.03
N ILE A 226 1.20 21.52 10.07
CA ILE A 226 1.77 21.88 8.78
C ILE A 226 0.73 21.53 7.73
N LYS A 227 0.27 22.56 6.99
CA LYS A 227 -0.56 22.38 5.81
C LYS A 227 0.31 22.54 4.58
N THR A 228 0.35 21.54 3.73
CA THR A 228 1.14 21.56 2.50
C THR A 228 0.23 21.51 1.30
N TYR A 229 0.32 22.51 0.43
CA TYR A 229 -0.45 22.61 -0.80
C TYR A 229 0.36 21.99 -1.93
N VAL A 230 -0.09 20.87 -2.48
CA VAL A 230 0.58 20.12 -3.54
C VAL A 230 -0.21 20.26 -4.82
N ASN A 231 0.41 20.74 -5.89
CA ASN A 231 -0.25 20.88 -7.18
C ASN A 231 -0.68 19.51 -7.74
N ALA A 232 -1.96 19.37 -8.07
CA ALA A 232 -2.57 18.09 -8.42
C ALA A 232 -2.08 17.50 -9.75
N THR A 233 -1.38 18.30 -10.55
CA THR A 233 -0.82 17.88 -11.84
C THR A 233 0.70 17.68 -11.77
N SER A 234 1.42 18.63 -11.18
CA SER A 234 2.89 18.64 -11.21
C SER A 234 3.58 18.00 -10.01
N MET A 235 2.84 17.61 -8.96
CA MET A 235 3.38 17.12 -7.68
C MET A 235 4.26 18.13 -6.91
N ASN A 236 4.47 19.33 -7.43
CA ASN A 236 5.26 20.34 -6.77
C ASN A 236 4.46 20.97 -5.62
N VAL A 237 5.17 21.27 -4.53
CA VAL A 237 4.59 22.06 -3.42
C VAL A 237 4.40 23.49 -3.89
N ALA A 238 3.13 23.91 -3.94
CA ALA A 238 2.70 25.25 -4.32
C ALA A 238 2.77 26.23 -3.14
N GLY A 239 2.68 25.73 -1.91
CA GLY A 239 2.74 26.54 -0.70
C GLY A 239 2.70 25.70 0.57
N VAL A 240 3.05 26.34 1.70
CA VAL A 240 3.00 25.72 3.03
C VAL A 240 2.54 26.74 4.06
N ASP A 241 1.61 26.33 4.92
CA ASP A 241 1.27 27.06 6.15
C ASP A 241 1.75 26.26 7.37
N VAL A 242 2.51 26.92 8.25
CA VAL A 242 2.99 26.33 9.50
C VAL A 242 2.35 27.09 10.67
N SER A 243 1.68 26.37 11.56
CA SER A 243 1.09 26.97 12.76
C SER A 243 2.16 27.51 13.71
N MET A 244 1.75 28.36 14.66
CA MET A 244 2.57 28.59 15.85
C MET A 244 2.69 27.28 16.67
N PRO A 245 3.77 27.11 17.46
CA PRO A 245 3.91 25.97 18.36
C PRO A 245 2.77 25.90 19.37
N TYR A 246 2.25 24.70 19.59
CA TYR A 246 1.30 24.39 20.66
C TYR A 246 1.77 23.15 21.45
N TYR A 247 1.21 22.90 22.64
CA TYR A 247 1.77 21.92 23.58
C TYR A 247 0.79 20.80 23.96
N SER A 248 -0.32 20.70 23.24
CA SER A 248 -1.33 19.65 23.40
C SER A 248 -1.86 19.26 22.02
N SER A 249 -1.86 17.98 21.68
CA SER A 249 -2.30 17.53 20.35
C SER A 249 -3.71 18.03 20.02
N VAL A 250 -3.88 18.59 18.83
CA VAL A 250 -5.21 19.02 18.34
C VAL A 250 -6.10 17.84 17.96
N THR A 251 -5.53 16.63 17.91
CA THR A 251 -6.21 15.38 17.56
C THR A 251 -6.46 14.46 18.76
N ARG A 252 -6.20 14.95 20.00
CA ARG A 252 -6.60 14.36 21.30
C ARG A 252 -6.15 12.91 21.62
N ILE A 253 -5.28 12.30 20.83
CA ILE A 253 -4.71 10.98 21.15
C ILE A 253 -3.20 11.15 21.30
N ASP A 254 -2.75 11.30 22.53
CA ASP A 254 -1.33 11.25 22.87
C ASP A 254 -0.91 9.78 22.96
N TYR A 255 -0.03 9.35 22.05
CA TYR A 255 0.76 8.11 22.19
C TYR A 255 2.09 8.43 22.91
#